data_AF-A0A920PPH7-F1
#
_entry.id   AF-A0A920PPH7-F1
#
_cell.length_a   1.000
_cell.length_b   1.000
_cell.length_c   1.000
_cell.angle_alpha   90.00
_cell.angle_beta   90.00
_cell.angle_gamma   90.00
#
_symmetry.space_group_name_H-M   'P 1'
#
loop_
_entity.id
_entity.type
_entity.pdbx_description
1 polymer ?
#
loop_
_entity_poly.entity_id
_entity_poly.type
_entity_poly.pdbx_seq_one_letter_code
_entity_poly.pdbx_strand_id
1 'polypeptide(L)'
;MEPTLKVGKRFPDVHFEHATGYQRIDNVSTYSARFYEGRYVQGVIAGKVSKSGVIGYIASFPIPEVVRGINAFMLGAQSVNPNMKVKVVWVYTWFDPPKEADAAKVLMDQGADIITQHTDSTAALQAAAERGIHAFGQASDMIQFAPDTQLTAVVNNGGPYYVKRTVEH
;
A
#
# COMPACT_ATOMS: atom_id res chain seq x y z
N MET A 1 -13.58 10.72 6.19
CA MET A 1 -15.02 10.36 6.35
C MET A 1 -15.88 11.57 6.68
N GLU A 2 -15.63 12.25 7.80
CA GLU A 2 -16.46 13.38 8.28
C GLU A 2 -16.75 14.46 7.21
N PRO A 3 -15.79 14.90 6.37
CA PRO A 3 -16.09 15.87 5.32
C PRO A 3 -17.14 15.36 4.31
N THR A 4 -17.03 14.11 3.86
CA THR A 4 -17.98 13.51 2.91
C THR A 4 -19.36 13.36 3.54
N LEU A 5 -19.46 12.94 4.82
CA LEU A 5 -20.75 12.87 5.52
C LEU A 5 -21.39 14.25 5.68
N LYS A 6 -20.59 15.27 6.03
CA LYS A 6 -21.05 16.65 6.18
C LYS A 6 -21.60 17.20 4.88
N VAL A 7 -20.94 16.93 3.76
CA VAL A 7 -21.42 17.35 2.43
C VAL A 7 -22.62 16.50 1.99
N GLY A 8 -22.60 15.19 2.21
CA GLY A 8 -23.72 14.29 1.91
C GLY A 8 -25.03 14.75 2.53
N LYS A 9 -25.01 15.15 3.81
CA LYS A 9 -26.18 15.72 4.51
C LYS A 9 -26.69 17.04 3.90
N ARG A 10 -25.83 17.82 3.24
CA ARG A 10 -26.19 19.11 2.63
C ARG A 10 -26.73 18.97 1.20
N PHE A 11 -26.49 17.84 0.56
CA PHE A 11 -26.84 17.57 -0.84
C PHE A 11 -27.53 16.20 -0.96
N PRO A 12 -28.77 16.05 -0.46
CA PRO A 12 -29.44 14.75 -0.40
C PRO A 12 -29.63 14.10 -1.77
N ASP A 13 -29.75 14.90 -2.83
CA ASP A 13 -29.94 14.42 -4.21
C ASP A 13 -28.61 14.04 -4.92
N VAL A 14 -27.47 14.22 -4.25
CA VAL A 14 -26.16 13.84 -4.77
C VAL A 14 -25.69 12.56 -4.10
N HIS A 15 -25.29 11.56 -4.88
CA HIS A 15 -24.70 10.33 -4.38
C HIS A 15 -23.18 10.47 -4.21
N PHE A 16 -22.66 10.03 -3.06
CA PHE A 16 -21.25 10.08 -2.71
C PHE A 16 -20.69 8.67 -2.49
N GLU A 17 -19.43 8.48 -2.89
CA GLU A 17 -18.65 7.26 -2.69
C GLU A 17 -17.38 7.60 -1.93
N HIS A 18 -17.19 7.04 -0.72
CA HIS A 18 -15.99 7.26 0.07
C HIS A 18 -15.09 6.01 0.07
N ALA A 19 -13.90 6.13 -0.50
CA ALA A 19 -12.88 5.08 -0.49
C ALA A 19 -12.43 4.73 0.95
N THR A 20 -12.38 3.44 1.25
CA THR A 20 -11.83 2.79 2.46
C THR A 20 -12.46 3.14 3.81
N GLY A 21 -13.48 4.00 3.81
CA GLY A 21 -14.25 4.39 4.98
C GLY A 21 -15.28 3.34 5.44
N TYR A 22 -15.85 3.55 6.62
CA TYR A 22 -16.83 2.67 7.28
C TYR A 22 -18.17 3.32 7.62
N GLN A 23 -18.24 4.65 7.83
CA GLN A 23 -19.50 5.37 8.09
C GLN A 23 -20.29 5.60 6.80
N ARG A 24 -21.62 5.50 6.88
CA ARG A 24 -22.57 5.68 5.78
C ARG A 24 -23.79 6.50 6.22
N ILE A 25 -24.44 7.12 5.25
CA ILE A 25 -25.81 7.69 5.31
C ILE A 25 -26.50 7.35 3.97
N ASP A 26 -27.79 7.65 3.83
CA ASP A 26 -28.61 7.20 2.69
C ASP A 26 -27.98 7.50 1.31
N ASN A 27 -27.34 8.66 1.14
CA ASN A 27 -26.66 9.07 -0.10
C ASN A 27 -25.12 8.96 -0.06
N VAL A 28 -24.53 8.31 0.95
CA VAL A 28 -23.08 8.11 1.07
C VAL A 28 -22.76 6.62 1.21
N SER A 29 -22.22 6.04 0.14
CA SER A 29 -21.68 4.68 0.11
C SER A 29 -20.18 4.65 0.42
N THR A 30 -19.68 3.47 0.78
CA THR A 30 -18.24 3.24 0.97
C THR A 30 -17.79 2.04 0.17
N TYR A 31 -16.57 2.11 -0.36
CA TYR A 31 -15.95 1.03 -1.11
C TYR A 31 -14.50 0.85 -0.70
N SER A 32 -14.00 -0.37 -0.73
CA SER A 32 -12.62 -0.69 -0.38
C SER A 32 -12.20 -1.96 -1.10
N ALA A 33 -10.90 -2.13 -1.34
CA ALA A 33 -10.37 -3.39 -1.81
C ALA A 33 -9.67 -4.13 -0.66
N ARG A 34 -9.51 -5.45 -0.83
CA ARG A 34 -8.78 -6.29 0.12
C ARG A 34 -7.28 -6.23 -0.16
N PHE A 35 -6.70 -5.03 -0.07
CA PHE A 35 -5.28 -4.79 -0.41
C PHE A 35 -4.32 -5.77 0.28
N TYR A 36 -4.66 -6.18 1.50
CA TYR A 36 -3.88 -7.11 2.32
C TYR A 36 -3.72 -8.51 1.69
N GLU A 37 -4.62 -8.95 0.80
CA GLU A 37 -4.46 -10.21 0.06
C GLU A 37 -3.23 -10.15 -0.85
N GLY A 38 -3.09 -9.05 -1.61
CA GLY A 38 -1.90 -8.78 -2.40
C GLY A 38 -0.64 -8.60 -1.54
N ARG A 39 -0.76 -7.98 -0.36
CA ARG A 39 0.36 -7.86 0.60
C ARG A 39 0.85 -9.20 1.11
N TYR A 40 -0.06 -10.15 1.36
CA TYR A 40 0.34 -11.50 1.75
C TYR A 40 1.20 -12.15 0.67
N VAL A 41 0.78 -12.05 -0.60
CA VAL A 41 1.56 -12.57 -1.73
C VAL A 41 2.91 -11.88 -1.85
N GLN A 42 2.97 -10.55 -1.73
CA GLN A 42 4.26 -9.82 -1.66
C GLN A 42 5.14 -10.34 -0.52
N GLY A 43 4.56 -10.63 0.64
CA GLY A 43 5.26 -11.22 1.78
C GLY A 43 5.85 -12.58 1.46
N VAL A 44 5.08 -13.48 0.84
CA VAL A 44 5.55 -14.81 0.40
C VAL A 44 6.74 -14.67 -0.54
N ILE A 45 6.65 -13.79 -1.54
CA ILE A 45 7.76 -13.51 -2.46
C ILE A 45 8.97 -12.98 -1.68
N ALA A 46 8.75 -12.03 -0.77
CA ALA A 46 9.82 -11.44 0.03
C ALA A 46 10.54 -12.50 0.89
N GLY A 47 9.80 -13.40 1.54
CA GLY A 47 10.36 -14.50 2.31
C GLY A 47 11.13 -15.52 1.47
N LYS A 48 10.86 -15.64 0.15
CA LYS A 48 11.60 -16.50 -0.78
C LYS A 48 12.91 -15.87 -1.25
N VAL A 49 12.94 -14.55 -1.45
CA VAL A 49 14.06 -13.87 -2.14
C VAL A 49 14.99 -13.10 -1.20
N SER A 50 14.53 -12.73 0.01
CA SER A 50 15.34 -12.06 1.01
C SER A 50 16.49 -12.97 1.47
N LYS A 51 17.68 -12.38 1.58
CA LYS A 51 18.90 -13.00 2.09
C LYS A 51 19.23 -12.52 3.50
N SER A 52 18.85 -11.30 3.87
CA SER A 52 19.12 -10.72 5.18
C SER A 52 18.15 -11.20 6.27
N GLY A 53 16.98 -11.68 5.88
CA GLY A 53 15.89 -12.00 6.82
C GLY A 53 15.18 -10.76 7.38
N VAL A 54 15.50 -9.57 6.88
CA VAL A 54 14.93 -8.29 7.28
C VAL A 54 14.36 -7.60 6.04
N ILE A 55 13.09 -7.21 6.10
CA ILE A 55 12.38 -6.55 5.00
C ILE A 55 11.74 -5.25 5.50
N GLY A 56 11.63 -4.26 4.62
CA GLY A 56 11.23 -2.91 4.95
C GLY A 56 9.80 -2.59 4.52
N TYR A 57 9.07 -1.86 5.37
CA TYR A 57 7.71 -1.38 5.11
C TYR A 57 7.62 0.12 5.39
N ILE A 58 7.33 0.92 4.36
CA ILE A 58 7.11 2.35 4.48
C ILE A 58 5.61 2.58 4.68
N ALA A 59 5.23 3.15 5.81
CA ALA A 59 3.85 3.24 6.26
C ALA A 59 3.38 4.69 6.36
N SER A 60 2.17 4.97 5.88
CA SER A 60 1.57 6.31 5.89
C SER A 60 1.04 6.68 7.28
N PHE A 61 -0.18 6.25 7.63
CA PHE A 61 -0.84 6.50 8.91
C PHE A 61 -1.22 5.19 9.61
N PRO A 62 -1.21 5.13 10.96
CA PRO A 62 -1.52 3.91 11.72
C PRO A 62 -3.03 3.65 11.79
N ILE A 63 -3.67 3.56 10.62
CA ILE A 63 -5.09 3.22 10.46
C ILE A 63 -5.26 1.73 10.12
N PRO A 64 -6.47 1.16 10.31
CA PRO A 64 -6.70 -0.28 10.12
C PRO A 64 -6.26 -0.82 8.76
N GLU A 65 -6.38 -0.03 7.68
CA GLU A 65 -5.92 -0.42 6.35
C GLU A 65 -4.42 -0.69 6.29
N VAL A 66 -3.62 0.23 6.83
CA VAL A 66 -2.15 0.13 6.82
C VAL A 66 -1.68 -0.97 7.74
N VAL A 67 -2.27 -1.09 8.94
CA VAL A 67 -1.94 -2.16 9.89
C VAL A 67 -2.26 -3.54 9.31
N ARG A 68 -3.41 -3.71 8.63
CA ARG A 68 -3.71 -4.97 7.91
C ARG A 68 -2.67 -5.28 6.83
N GLY A 69 -2.22 -4.26 6.11
CA GLY A 69 -1.18 -4.42 5.09
C GLY A 69 0.15 -4.89 5.66
N ILE A 70 0.64 -4.26 6.74
CA ILE A 70 1.86 -4.65 7.46
C ILE A 70 1.75 -6.10 7.96
N ASN A 71 0.65 -6.42 8.65
CA ASN A 71 0.44 -7.75 9.22
C ASN A 71 0.39 -8.83 8.15
N ALA A 72 -0.33 -8.60 7.04
CA ALA A 72 -0.41 -9.57 5.96
C ALA A 72 0.94 -9.78 5.26
N PHE A 73 1.71 -8.71 5.03
CA PHE A 73 3.06 -8.82 4.49
C PHE A 73 3.99 -9.63 5.41
N MET A 74 3.94 -9.37 6.72
CA MET A 74 4.71 -10.12 7.71
C MET A 74 4.30 -11.61 7.76
N LEU A 75 3.00 -11.89 7.81
CA LEU A 75 2.47 -13.26 7.82
C LEU A 75 2.83 -14.03 6.53
N GLY A 76 2.78 -13.35 5.37
CA GLY A 76 3.21 -13.92 4.10
C GLY A 76 4.69 -14.30 4.13
N ALA A 77 5.56 -13.41 4.60
CA ALA A 77 6.99 -13.69 4.72
C ALA A 77 7.28 -14.82 5.72
N GLN A 78 6.59 -14.81 6.86
CA GLN A 78 6.75 -15.82 7.92
C GLN A 78 6.22 -17.20 7.53
N SER A 79 5.30 -17.29 6.57
CA SER A 79 4.88 -18.58 6.01
C SER A 79 5.99 -19.30 5.24
N VAL A 80 7.00 -18.56 4.75
CA VAL A 80 8.16 -19.11 4.05
C VAL A 80 9.36 -19.23 4.99
N ASN A 81 9.62 -18.19 5.77
CA ASN A 81 10.69 -18.17 6.77
C ASN A 81 10.16 -17.60 8.09
N PRO A 82 9.87 -18.43 9.11
CA PRO A 82 9.29 -17.98 10.38
C PRO A 82 10.10 -16.93 11.14
N ASN A 83 11.40 -16.78 10.84
CA ASN A 83 12.28 -15.82 11.49
C ASN A 83 12.33 -14.45 10.79
N MET A 84 11.56 -14.26 9.71
CA MET A 84 11.50 -12.98 8.98
C MET A 84 11.08 -11.84 9.91
N LYS A 85 11.76 -10.70 9.78
CA LYS A 85 11.47 -9.45 10.49
C LYS A 85 11.06 -8.36 9.52
N VAL A 86 9.98 -7.65 9.85
CA VAL A 86 9.57 -6.45 9.13
C VAL A 86 9.98 -5.22 9.93
N LYS A 87 10.79 -4.34 9.33
CA LYS A 87 11.05 -2.99 9.88
C LYS A 87 10.09 -1.99 9.26
N VAL A 88 9.46 -1.17 10.10
CA VAL A 88 8.44 -0.20 9.68
C VAL A 88 8.94 1.21 9.93
N VAL A 89 8.82 2.08 8.92
CA VAL A 89 9.01 3.54 9.06
C VAL A 89 7.69 4.22 8.78
N TRP A 90 7.20 5.03 9.73
CA TRP A 90 5.99 5.84 9.59
C TRP A 90 6.33 7.23 9.06
N VAL A 91 5.80 7.59 7.88
CA VAL A 91 6.04 8.90 7.26
C VAL A 91 4.95 9.94 7.56
N TYR A 92 3.80 9.52 8.13
CA TYR A 92 2.66 10.37 8.50
C TYR A 92 2.11 11.22 7.34
N THR A 93 2.14 10.65 6.14
CA THR A 93 1.56 11.20 4.91
C THR A 93 1.30 10.06 3.94
N TRP A 94 0.32 10.22 3.05
CA TRP A 94 0.09 9.29 1.95
C TRP A 94 1.04 9.57 0.78
N PHE A 95 1.39 10.84 0.55
CA PHE A 95 2.19 11.27 -0.59
C PHE A 95 3.17 12.38 -0.19
N ASP A 96 4.45 12.05 -0.19
CA ASP A 96 5.58 12.98 0.02
C ASP A 96 6.84 12.29 -0.53
N PRO A 97 7.09 12.39 -1.86
CA PRO A 97 8.15 11.62 -2.51
C PRO A 97 9.54 11.75 -1.86
N PRO A 98 9.98 12.96 -1.41
CA PRO A 98 11.22 13.07 -0.64
C PRO A 98 11.24 12.23 0.64
N LYS A 99 10.18 12.30 1.47
CA LYS A 99 10.10 11.49 2.70
C LYS A 99 10.02 9.99 2.41
N GLU A 100 9.35 9.60 1.34
CA GLU A 100 9.24 8.20 0.92
C GLU A 100 10.61 7.63 0.53
N ALA A 101 11.39 8.38 -0.26
CA ALA A 101 12.76 8.00 -0.62
C ALA A 101 13.67 7.91 0.61
N ASP A 102 13.58 8.87 1.53
CA ASP A 102 14.40 8.86 2.75
C ASP A 102 14.01 7.72 3.69
N ALA A 103 12.72 7.41 3.83
CA ALA A 103 12.25 6.24 4.58
C ALA A 103 12.78 4.92 3.98
N ALA A 104 12.80 4.80 2.64
CA ALA A 104 13.38 3.65 1.97
C ALA A 104 14.87 3.51 2.29
N LYS A 105 15.65 4.60 2.15
CA LYS A 105 17.08 4.63 2.47
C LYS A 105 17.34 4.21 3.92
N VAL A 106 16.58 4.74 4.88
CA VAL A 106 16.70 4.37 6.30
C VAL A 106 16.46 2.87 6.51
N LEU A 107 15.42 2.30 5.89
CA LEU A 107 15.15 0.86 5.99
C LEU A 107 16.30 0.02 5.41
N MET A 108 16.83 0.41 4.26
CA MET A 108 17.97 -0.26 3.61
C MET A 108 19.25 -0.15 4.45
N ASP A 109 19.56 1.03 4.99
CA ASP A 109 20.69 1.26 5.91
C ASP A 109 20.55 0.41 7.19
N GLN A 110 19.31 0.11 7.58
CA GLN A 110 18.97 -0.76 8.69
C GLN A 110 18.94 -2.27 8.33
N GLY A 111 19.39 -2.65 7.13
CA GLY A 111 19.57 -4.03 6.69
C GLY A 111 18.36 -4.64 5.98
N ALA A 112 17.33 -3.85 5.66
CA ALA A 112 16.24 -4.33 4.81
C ALA A 112 16.74 -4.55 3.38
N ASP A 113 16.58 -5.76 2.84
CA ASP A 113 16.99 -6.10 1.48
C ASP A 113 15.81 -6.24 0.50
N ILE A 114 14.60 -5.93 0.97
CA ILE A 114 13.40 -5.77 0.16
C ILE A 114 12.56 -4.62 0.72
N ILE A 115 12.03 -3.77 -0.16
CA ILE A 115 11.18 -2.64 0.23
C ILE A 115 9.75 -2.80 -0.29
N THR A 116 8.77 -2.56 0.57
CA THR A 116 7.37 -2.34 0.20
C THR A 116 6.85 -1.06 0.85
N GLN A 117 5.82 -0.46 0.28
CA GLN A 117 5.27 0.82 0.74
C GLN A 117 3.75 0.83 0.77
N HIS A 118 3.19 1.65 1.65
CA HIS A 118 1.78 2.04 1.71
C HIS A 118 1.65 3.57 1.63
N THR A 119 2.49 4.17 0.78
CA THR A 119 2.49 5.56 0.31
C THR A 119 2.31 5.57 -1.21
N ASP A 120 2.13 6.72 -1.81
CA ASP A 120 1.47 6.82 -3.12
C ASP A 120 2.41 7.16 -4.29
N SER A 121 3.71 7.40 -4.04
CA SER A 121 4.66 7.75 -5.10
C SER A 121 5.53 6.58 -5.56
N THR A 122 6.33 6.78 -6.61
CA THR A 122 7.35 5.81 -7.08
C THR A 122 8.69 5.98 -6.35
N ALA A 123 8.83 6.95 -5.45
CA ALA A 123 10.14 7.40 -4.97
C ALA A 123 10.87 6.35 -4.13
N ALA A 124 10.16 5.59 -3.29
CA ALA A 124 10.79 4.52 -2.52
C ALA A 124 11.22 3.33 -3.41
N LEU A 125 10.42 3.00 -4.43
CA LEU A 125 10.76 1.99 -5.44
C LEU A 125 12.04 2.39 -6.21
N GLN A 126 12.12 3.66 -6.64
CA GLN A 126 13.30 4.19 -7.33
C GLN A 126 14.53 4.23 -6.41
N ALA A 127 14.38 4.67 -5.16
CA ALA A 127 15.48 4.67 -4.19
C ALA A 127 16.01 3.26 -3.91
N ALA A 128 15.14 2.24 -3.89
CA ALA A 128 15.57 0.84 -3.79
C ALA A 128 16.32 0.39 -5.04
N ALA A 129 15.83 0.75 -6.23
CA ALA A 129 16.47 0.44 -7.51
C ALA A 129 17.88 1.05 -7.64
N GLU A 130 18.08 2.28 -7.18
CA GLU A 130 19.39 2.95 -7.13
C GLU A 130 20.44 2.16 -6.32
N ARG A 131 19.99 1.30 -5.40
CA ARG A 131 20.86 0.43 -4.59
C ARG A 131 20.83 -1.04 -5.03
N GLY A 132 20.17 -1.36 -6.14
CA GLY A 132 19.98 -2.73 -6.61
C GLY A 132 19.14 -3.60 -5.65
N ILE A 133 18.33 -2.96 -4.79
CA ILE A 133 17.47 -3.64 -3.81
C ILE A 133 16.09 -3.85 -4.43
N HIS A 134 15.56 -5.07 -4.23
CA HIS A 134 14.26 -5.43 -4.76
C HIS A 134 13.14 -4.70 -4.02
N ALA A 135 12.06 -4.40 -4.74
CA ALA A 135 10.90 -3.73 -4.17
C ALA A 135 9.61 -4.11 -4.89
N PHE A 136 8.48 -3.65 -4.35
CA PHE A 136 7.17 -3.88 -4.92
C PHE A 136 6.45 -2.58 -5.28
N GLY A 137 5.74 -2.59 -6.40
CA GLY A 137 4.84 -1.50 -6.78
C GLY A 137 3.60 -1.42 -5.89
N GLN A 138 3.04 -0.22 -5.78
CA GLN A 138 1.86 0.10 -4.97
C GLN A 138 0.79 0.78 -5.81
N ALA A 139 -0.45 0.27 -5.74
CA ALA A 139 -1.63 0.72 -6.49
C ALA A 139 -1.59 0.56 -8.02
N SER A 140 -0.41 0.64 -8.64
CA SER A 140 -0.17 0.48 -10.08
C SER A 140 1.01 -0.43 -10.34
N ASP A 141 1.11 -0.93 -11.58
CA ASP A 141 2.37 -1.48 -12.06
C ASP A 141 3.37 -0.33 -12.27
N MET A 142 4.45 -0.33 -11.51
CA MET A 142 5.47 0.71 -11.52
C MET A 142 6.77 0.24 -12.20
N ILE A 143 6.73 -0.85 -12.97
CA ILE A 143 7.92 -1.51 -13.55
C ILE A 143 8.82 -0.55 -14.34
N GLN A 144 8.24 0.42 -15.05
CA GLN A 144 8.99 1.41 -15.83
C GLN A 144 9.96 2.27 -14.99
N PHE A 145 9.72 2.38 -13.67
CA PHE A 145 10.56 3.16 -12.75
C PHE A 145 11.66 2.32 -12.08
N ALA A 146 11.57 0.99 -12.17
CA ALA A 146 12.51 0.05 -11.55
C ALA A 146 12.48 -1.32 -12.29
N PRO A 147 12.87 -1.36 -13.58
CA PRO A 147 12.64 -2.52 -14.45
C PRO A 147 13.36 -3.79 -13.98
N ASP A 148 14.53 -3.64 -13.37
CA ASP A 148 15.37 -4.77 -12.94
C ASP A 148 15.09 -5.20 -11.49
N THR A 149 14.46 -4.34 -10.68
CA THR A 149 14.34 -4.56 -9.24
C THR A 149 12.90 -4.67 -8.73
N GLN A 150 11.89 -4.22 -9.50
CA GLN A 150 10.50 -4.46 -9.13
C GLN A 150 10.15 -5.95 -9.29
N LEU A 151 9.71 -6.59 -8.21
CA LEU A 151 9.31 -8.01 -8.22
C LEU A 151 7.87 -8.21 -8.74
N THR A 152 6.93 -7.41 -8.25
CA THR A 152 5.52 -7.36 -8.65
C THR A 152 4.85 -6.14 -8.02
N ALA A 153 3.53 -5.96 -8.19
CA ALA A 153 2.77 -4.86 -7.61
C ALA A 153 1.36 -5.30 -7.16
N VAL A 154 0.82 -4.67 -6.12
CA VAL A 154 -0.63 -4.75 -5.83
C VAL A 154 -1.32 -3.67 -6.65
N VAL A 155 -1.93 -4.08 -7.77
CA VAL A 155 -2.62 -3.17 -8.70
C VAL A 155 -4.10 -3.02 -8.30
N ASN A 156 -4.56 -1.78 -8.23
CA ASN A 156 -5.94 -1.44 -7.88
C ASN A 156 -6.75 -1.17 -9.15
N ASN A 157 -7.61 -2.12 -9.54
CA ASN A 157 -8.53 -1.93 -10.66
C ASN A 157 -9.92 -1.47 -10.18
N GLY A 158 -10.09 -0.16 -10.01
CA GLY A 158 -11.37 0.45 -9.60
C GLY A 158 -12.38 0.66 -10.74
N GLY A 159 -11.94 0.57 -12.01
CA GLY A 159 -12.75 0.92 -13.18
C GLY A 159 -14.10 0.20 -13.25
N PRO A 160 -14.14 -1.15 -13.15
CA PRO A 160 -15.39 -1.89 -13.17
C PRO A 160 -16.35 -1.50 -12.05
N TYR A 161 -15.85 -1.21 -10.84
CA TYR A 161 -16.67 -0.73 -9.73
C TYR A 161 -17.29 0.64 -10.08
N TYR A 162 -16.49 1.60 -10.54
CA TYR A 162 -16.99 2.93 -10.89
C TYR A 162 -18.05 2.90 -11.99
N VAL A 163 -17.83 2.12 -13.05
CA VAL A 163 -18.83 1.95 -14.13
C VAL A 163 -20.13 1.38 -13.56
N LYS A 164 -20.06 0.34 -12.72
CA LYS A 164 -21.24 -0.25 -12.08
C LYS A 164 -22.04 0.78 -11.28
N ARG A 165 -21.36 1.66 -10.53
CA ARG A 165 -22.03 2.69 -9.70
C ARG A 165 -22.72 3.79 -10.52
N THR A 166 -22.37 4.01 -11.79
CA THR A 166 -23.06 4.99 -12.64
C THR A 166 -24.34 4.48 -13.30
N VAL A 167 -24.56 3.17 -13.32
CA VAL A 167 -25.73 2.55 -14.01
C VAL A 167 -26.80 2.04 -13.05
N GLU A 168 -26.47 1.84 -11.77
CA GLU A 168 -27.35 1.24 -10.76
C GLU A 168 -28.11 2.29 -9.90
N HIS A 169 -28.18 3.54 -10.34
CA HIS A 169 -28.85 4.65 -9.65
C HIS A 169 -29.87 5.37 -10.53
#